data_AF-A0A0P7YHM8-F1
#
_entry.id   AF-A0A0P7YHM8-F1
#
_cell.length_a   1.000
_cell.length_b   1.000
_cell.length_c   1.000
_cell.angle_alpha   90.00
_cell.angle_beta   90.00
_cell.angle_gamma   90.00
#
_symmetry.space_group_name_H-M   'P 1'
#
loop_
_entity.id
_entity.type
_entity.pdbx_description
1 polymer ?
#
loop_
_entity_poly.entity_id
_entity_poly.type
_entity_poly.pdbx_seq_one_letter_code
_entity_poly.pdbx_strand_id
1 'polypeptide(L)'
;MDLFALPDWSIWGLIAVILLVGEMLTTAYVALGFAVAAGLMGLIVWLVPGLPVVVQAFIWAALGLAIWLGLSRWNTQRHKRPDINDYDPRDSLPPSDRGGWTGKD
;
A
#
# COMPACT_ATOMS: atom_id res chain seq x y z
N MET A 1 -33.36 24.52 -4.50
CA MET A 1 -33.09 23.18 -3.95
C MET A 1 -31.65 22.83 -4.27
N ASP A 2 -30.70 23.29 -3.45
CA ASP A 2 -29.29 22.88 -3.58
C ASP A 2 -29.13 21.48 -2.99
N LEU A 3 -29.60 20.48 -3.73
CA LEU A 3 -29.56 19.07 -3.31
C LEU A 3 -28.12 18.52 -3.24
N PHE A 4 -27.14 19.27 -3.77
CA PHE A 4 -25.74 18.86 -3.91
C PHE A 4 -24.73 19.90 -3.42
N ALA A 5 -25.12 20.83 -2.55
CA ALA A 5 -24.16 21.67 -1.81
C ALA A 5 -23.49 20.81 -0.72
N LEU A 6 -22.71 19.85 -1.18
CA LEU A 6 -21.98 18.91 -0.37
C LEU A 6 -20.76 19.60 0.23
N PRO A 7 -20.51 19.48 1.55
CA PRO A 7 -19.32 20.04 2.17
C PRO A 7 -18.05 19.53 1.50
N ASP A 8 -17.00 20.35 1.39
CA ASP A 8 -15.77 20.01 0.64
C ASP A 8 -15.12 18.67 1.09
N TRP A 9 -15.27 18.30 2.36
CA TRP A 9 -14.76 17.03 2.90
C TRP A 9 -15.48 15.80 2.36
N SER A 10 -16.75 15.93 1.96
CA SER A 10 -17.57 14.80 1.51
C SER A 10 -17.14 14.29 0.13
N ILE A 11 -16.54 15.14 -0.71
CA ILE A 11 -15.94 14.74 -1.99
C ILE A 11 -14.79 13.76 -1.73
N TRP A 12 -13.92 14.08 -0.78
CA TRP A 12 -12.82 13.20 -0.37
C TRP A 12 -13.33 11.90 0.25
N GLY A 13 -14.40 11.96 1.05
CA GLY A 13 -15.07 10.77 1.56
C GLY A 13 -15.61 9.86 0.45
N LEU A 14 -16.26 10.43 -0.57
CA LEU A 14 -16.75 9.69 -1.73
C LEU A 14 -15.60 9.04 -2.51
N ILE A 15 -14.53 9.78 -2.76
CA ILE A 15 -13.32 9.28 -3.42
C ILE A 15 -12.73 8.11 -2.62
N ALA A 16 -12.64 8.22 -1.29
CA ALA A 16 -12.13 7.15 -0.43
C ALA A 16 -12.97 5.87 -0.56
N VAL A 17 -14.29 5.99 -0.56
CA VAL A 17 -15.20 4.83 -0.72
C VAL A 17 -15.05 4.20 -2.10
N ILE A 18 -15.02 5.00 -3.17
CA ILE A 18 -14.87 4.48 -4.54
C ILE A 18 -13.54 3.74 -4.70
N LEU A 19 -12.44 4.32 -4.20
CA LEU A 19 -11.12 3.69 -4.24
C LEU A 19 -11.09 2.40 -3.42
N LEU A 20 -11.73 2.39 -2.26
CA LEU A 20 -11.82 1.18 -1.43
C LEU A 20 -12.61 0.07 -2.14
N VAL A 21 -13.73 0.40 -2.77
CA VAL A 21 -14.50 -0.57 -3.57
C VAL A 21 -13.67 -1.08 -4.75
N GLY A 22 -13.00 -0.18 -5.47
CA GLY A 22 -12.11 -0.56 -6.58
C GLY A 22 -10.96 -1.47 -6.13
N GLU A 23 -10.42 -1.24 -4.94
CA GLU A 23 -9.44 -2.12 -4.33
C GLU A 23 -10.03 -3.50 -4.03
N MET A 24 -11.22 -3.59 -3.45
CA MET A 24 -11.86 -4.89 -3.15
C MET A 24 -12.09 -5.73 -4.42
N LEU A 25 -12.23 -5.09 -5.58
CA LEU A 25 -12.36 -5.76 -6.88
C LEU A 25 -11.01 -6.18 -7.49
N THR A 26 -9.91 -5.51 -7.14
CA THR A 26 -8.59 -5.69 -7.80
C THR A 26 -7.53 -6.35 -6.92
N THR A 27 -7.66 -6.26 -5.59
CA THR A 27 -6.74 -6.82 -4.58
C THR A 27 -5.25 -6.51 -4.81
N ALA A 28 -4.95 -5.37 -5.43
CA ALA A 28 -3.59 -4.97 -5.84
C ALA A 28 -2.83 -4.10 -4.80
N TYR A 29 -3.50 -3.70 -3.72
CA TYR A 29 -3.06 -2.76 -2.67
C TYR A 29 -2.75 -1.33 -3.13
N VAL A 30 -2.88 -1.02 -4.42
CA VAL A 30 -2.63 0.30 -4.99
C VAL A 30 -3.75 1.26 -4.59
N ALA A 31 -4.99 0.92 -4.89
CA ALA A 31 -6.14 1.79 -4.63
C ALA A 31 -6.37 1.94 -3.11
N LEU A 32 -5.99 0.93 -2.31
CA LEU A 32 -6.05 1.03 -0.85
C LEU A 32 -5.24 2.20 -0.29
N GLY A 33 -4.00 2.39 -0.75
CA GLY A 33 -3.15 3.47 -0.26
C GLY A 33 -3.74 4.85 -0.54
N PHE A 34 -4.31 5.02 -1.73
CA PHE A 34 -4.98 6.25 -2.13
C PHE A 34 -6.36 6.44 -1.46
N ALA A 35 -7.06 5.35 -1.14
CA ALA A 35 -8.32 5.39 -0.38
C ALA A 35 -8.10 5.91 1.04
N VAL A 36 -7.07 5.40 1.73
CA VAL A 36 -6.69 5.87 3.07
C VAL A 36 -6.25 7.34 3.01
N ALA A 37 -5.43 7.70 2.01
CA ALA A 37 -5.02 9.09 1.81
C ALA A 37 -6.21 10.01 1.55
N ALA A 38 -7.22 9.57 0.78
CA ALA A 38 -8.44 10.35 0.55
C ALA A 38 -9.23 10.55 1.84
N GLY A 39 -9.35 9.52 2.68
CA GLY A 39 -9.98 9.64 4.00
C GLY A 39 -9.25 10.66 4.91
N LEU A 40 -7.91 10.62 4.94
CA LEU A 40 -7.10 11.60 5.65
C LEU A 40 -7.28 13.01 5.08
N MET A 41 -7.38 13.14 3.76
CA MET A 41 -7.59 14.43 3.11
C MET A 41 -8.96 15.01 3.43
N GLY A 42 -10.01 14.18 3.52
CA GLY A 42 -11.31 14.58 4.01
C GLY A 42 -11.26 15.13 5.44
N LEU A 43 -10.48 14.49 6.32
CA LEU A 43 -10.24 14.99 7.68
C LEU A 43 -9.49 16.33 7.68
N ILE A 44 -8.46 16.48 6.83
CA ILE A 44 -7.70 17.74 6.72
C ILE A 44 -8.59 18.88 6.23
N VAL A 45 -9.42 18.66 5.20
CA VAL A 45 -10.35 19.67 4.67
C VAL A 45 -11.45 20.00 5.68
N TRP A 46 -11.87 19.03 6.49
CA TRP A 46 -12.80 19.28 7.59
C TRP A 46 -12.19 20.19 8.67
N LEU A 47 -10.90 20.04 8.98
CA LEU A 47 -10.18 20.89 9.95
C LEU A 47 -9.77 22.26 9.39
N VAL A 48 -9.40 22.31 8.10
CA VAL A 48 -8.93 23.51 7.40
C VAL A 48 -9.80 23.74 6.17
N PRO A 49 -11.01 24.31 6.38
CA PRO A 49 -11.91 24.63 5.27
C PRO A 49 -11.28 25.71 4.38
N GLY A 50 -11.49 25.63 3.06
CA GLY A 50 -10.97 26.59 2.09
C GLY A 50 -9.55 26.32 1.58
N LEU A 51 -8.96 25.15 1.86
CA LEU A 51 -7.69 24.76 1.26
C LEU A 51 -7.82 24.73 -0.27
N PRO A 52 -6.90 25.32 -1.06
CA PRO A 52 -7.00 25.28 -2.51
C PRO A 52 -6.97 23.84 -3.05
N VAL A 53 -7.88 23.51 -3.98
CA VAL A 53 -8.01 22.15 -4.55
C VAL A 53 -6.69 21.61 -5.10
N VAL A 54 -5.87 22.46 -5.73
CA VAL A 54 -4.54 22.06 -6.24
C VAL A 54 -3.63 21.58 -5.12
N VAL A 55 -3.61 22.29 -3.98
CA VAL A 55 -2.83 21.92 -2.80
C VAL A 55 -3.36 20.62 -2.19
N GLN A 56 -4.69 20.47 -2.11
CA GLN A 56 -5.32 19.22 -1.65
C GLN A 56 -4.87 18.02 -2.51
N ALA A 57 -4.85 18.18 -3.84
CA ALA A 57 -4.43 17.13 -4.76
C ALA A 57 -2.95 16.74 -4.58
N PHE A 58 -2.06 17.71 -4.37
CA PHE A 58 -0.64 17.43 -4.08
C PHE A 58 -0.45 16.69 -2.76
N ILE A 59 -1.14 17.11 -1.70
CA ILE A 59 -1.08 16.44 -0.40
C ILE A 59 -1.61 15.02 -0.52
N TRP A 60 -2.77 14.83 -1.17
CA TRP A 60 -3.36 13.53 -1.38
C TRP A 60 -2.45 12.59 -2.18
N ALA A 61 -1.85 13.08 -3.28
CA ALA A 61 -0.94 12.29 -4.09
C ALA A 61 0.32 11.87 -3.31
N ALA A 62 0.90 12.80 -2.53
CA ALA A 62 2.07 12.51 -1.70
C ALA A 62 1.75 11.51 -0.58
N LEU A 63 0.62 11.69 0.12
CA LEU A 63 0.17 10.77 1.16
C LEU A 63 -0.17 9.39 0.59
N GLY A 64 -0.89 9.34 -0.54
CA GLY A 64 -1.26 8.10 -1.22
C GLY A 64 -0.03 7.31 -1.64
N LEU A 65 0.95 7.98 -2.24
CA LEU A 65 2.23 7.38 -2.62
C LEU A 65 2.98 6.84 -1.39
N ALA A 66 3.08 7.62 -0.32
CA ALA A 66 3.78 7.21 0.90
C ALA A 66 3.13 5.98 1.55
N ILE A 67 1.79 5.97 1.67
CA ILE A 67 1.04 4.84 2.23
C ILE A 67 1.17 3.61 1.33
N TRP A 68 1.05 3.77 0.01
CA TRP A 68 1.21 2.67 -0.93
C TRP A 68 2.60 2.05 -0.87
N LEU A 69 3.66 2.85 -0.82
CA LEU A 69 5.03 2.36 -0.65
C LEU A 69 5.19 1.58 0.67
N GLY A 70 4.58 2.07 1.75
CA GLY A 70 4.54 1.38 3.04
C GLY A 70 3.85 0.02 2.95
N LEU A 71 2.65 -0.04 2.34
CA LEU A 71 1.89 -1.26 2.14
C LEU A 71 2.61 -2.26 1.23
N SER A 72 3.17 -1.80 0.11
CA SER A 72 3.93 -2.60 -0.85
C SER A 72 5.15 -3.25 -0.20
N ARG A 73 5.91 -2.46 0.58
CA ARG A 73 7.05 -2.97 1.35
C ARG A 73 6.62 -3.99 2.39
N TRP A 74 5.52 -3.75 3.11
CA TRP A 74 5.01 -4.69 4.10
C TRP A 74 4.56 -6.01 3.46
N ASN A 75 3.86 -5.94 2.33
CA ASN A 75 3.39 -7.13 1.62
C ASN A 75 4.56 -7.98 1.13
N THR A 76 5.58 -7.34 0.55
CA THR A 76 6.81 -8.02 0.09
C THR A 76 7.52 -8.73 1.25
N GLN A 77 7.61 -8.11 2.42
CA GLN A 77 8.23 -8.73 3.59
C GLN A 77 7.45 -9.94 4.12
N ARG A 78 6.11 -9.90 4.06
CA ARG A 78 5.27 -11.05 4.47
C ARG A 78 5.39 -12.24 3.53
N HIS A 79 5.64 -12.00 2.24
CA HIS A 79 5.85 -13.05 1.25
C HIS A 79 7.28 -13.62 1.22
N LYS A 80 8.24 -13.00 1.90
CA LYS A 80 9.57 -13.59 2.19
C LYS A 80 9.53 -14.65 3.31
N ARG A 81 8.45 -15.43 3.39
CA ARG A 81 8.49 -16.68 4.15
C ARG A 81 9.28 -17.68 3.31
N PRO A 82 10.22 -18.44 3.89
CA PRO A 82 10.95 -19.47 3.14
C PRO A 82 9.94 -20.38 2.44
N ASP A 83 9.99 -20.48 1.12
CA ASP A 83 9.19 -21.46 0.41
C ASP A 83 9.68 -22.85 0.86
N ILE A 84 8.75 -23.79 1.04
CA ILE A 84 9.10 -25.21 1.20
C ILE A 84 9.92 -25.71 0.01
N ASN A 85 9.73 -25.11 -1.17
CA ASN A 85 10.52 -25.41 -2.36
C ASN A 85 11.93 -24.79 -2.35
N ASP A 86 12.20 -23.80 -1.48
CA ASP A 86 13.54 -23.25 -1.25
C ASP A 86 14.34 -24.10 -0.25
N TYR A 87 13.78 -25.23 0.23
CA TYR A 87 14.46 -26.16 1.10
C TYR A 87 15.58 -26.88 0.32
N ASP A 88 16.83 -26.45 0.53
CA ASP A 88 18.00 -27.18 0.05
C ASP A 88 18.24 -28.38 0.99
N PRO A 89 18.19 -29.64 0.50
CA PRO A 89 18.51 -30.81 1.31
C PRO A 89 19.87 -30.72 2.00
N ARG A 90 20.82 -29.94 1.46
CA ARG A 90 22.14 -29.70 2.06
C ARG A 90 22.07 -28.94 3.38
N ASP A 91 21.01 -28.18 3.65
CA ASP A 91 20.84 -27.48 4.93
C ASP A 91 20.69 -28.46 6.10
N SER A 92 20.18 -29.67 5.81
CA SER A 92 20.06 -30.75 6.79
C SER A 92 21.37 -31.53 7.04
N LEU A 93 22.41 -31.30 6.22
CA LEU A 93 23.71 -31.94 6.37
C LEU A 93 24.61 -31.19 7.37
N PRO A 94 25.48 -31.89 8.11
CA PRO A 94 26.50 -31.25 8.93
C PRO A 94 27.43 -30.37 8.08
N PRO A 95 27.99 -29.26 8.62
CA PRO A 95 28.73 -28.28 7.84
C PRO A 95 29.89 -28.84 6.98
N SER A 96 30.49 -29.97 7.36
CA SER A 96 31.53 -30.67 6.61
C SER A 96 31.05 -31.21 5.26
N ASP A 97 29.76 -31.53 5.15
CA ASP A 97 29.17 -32.28 4.03
C ASP A 97 28.34 -31.37 3.10
N ARG A 98 28.26 -30.07 3.45
CA ARG A 98 27.59 -29.03 2.64
C ARG A 98 28.39 -28.64 1.39
N GLY A 99 29.68 -29.00 1.33
CA GLY A 99 30.59 -28.70 0.24
C GLY A 99 30.30 -29.56 -1.00
N GLY A 100 29.63 -28.99 -2.00
CA GLY A 100 29.61 -29.56 -3.35
C GLY A 100 31.03 -29.66 -3.89
N TRP A 101 31.30 -30.76 -4.63
CA TRP A 101 32.59 -31.12 -5.25
C TRP A 101 33.53 -29.93 -5.48
N THR A 102 34.43 -29.68 -4.52
CA THR A 102 35.63 -28.90 -4.79
C THR A 102 36.58 -29.85 -5.51
N GLY A 103 36.43 -29.97 -6.82
CA GLY A 103 37.41 -30.63 -7.68
C GLY A 103 38.72 -29.87 -7.58
N LYS A 104 39.53 -30.20 -6.58
CA LYS A 104 40.96 -29.98 -6.57
C LYS A 104 41.60 -31.31 -6.23
N ASP A 105 42.16 -31.85 -7.30
CA ASP A 105 43.25 -32.82 -7.43
C ASP A 105 42.87 -34.30 -7.44
#